data_AF-A0A2H6HHP3-F1
#
_entry.id   AF-A0A2H6HHP3-F1
#
_cell.length_a   1.000
_cell.length_b   1.000
_cell.length_c   1.000
_cell.angle_alpha   90.00
_cell.angle_beta   90.00
_cell.angle_gamma   90.00
#
_symmetry.space_group_name_H-M   'P 1'
#
loop_
_entity.id
_entity.type
_entity.pdbx_description
1 polymer ?
#
loop_
_entity_poly.entity_id
_entity_poly.type
_entity_poly.pdbx_seq_one_letter_code
_entity_poly.pdbx_strand_id
1 'polypeptide(L)'
;MEASGLIRRGYFIEGMGGAQFARPTAVDRLRDSSSQTPLAIGAADPAQPYGSTLPWPHLGDTSPQRRPGHGVVLVDGSLVAYWNRKARNITTVDGADPGQIVSALLTHVGDDDFSVETVNGKPPQDSILGQALRDAGYAPGYRGWTLRSDTARR
;
A
#
# COMPACT_ATOMS: atom_id res chain seq x y z
N MET A 1 30.32 11.17 -17.39
CA MET A 1 28.92 10.88 -17.05
C MET A 1 28.27 12.05 -16.30
N GLU A 2 28.86 12.55 -15.20
CA GLU A 2 28.47 13.85 -14.60
C GLU A 2 28.91 15.04 -15.44
N ALA A 3 30.19 15.05 -15.86
CA ALA A 3 30.76 16.13 -16.68
C ALA A 3 30.11 16.28 -18.08
N SER A 4 29.34 15.28 -18.51
CA SER A 4 28.56 15.28 -19.75
C SER A 4 27.10 15.70 -19.56
N GLY A 5 26.69 16.08 -18.34
CA GLY A 5 25.31 16.54 -18.03
C GLY A 5 24.22 15.46 -18.02
N LEU A 6 24.59 14.18 -18.21
CA LEU A 6 23.64 13.07 -18.36
C LEU A 6 23.03 12.62 -17.02
N ILE A 7 23.73 12.88 -15.92
CA ILE A 7 23.29 12.58 -14.55
C ILE A 7 23.62 13.78 -13.65
N ARG A 8 22.75 14.04 -12.67
CA ARG A 8 22.94 15.05 -11.63
C ARG A 8 23.21 14.40 -10.30
N ARG A 9 24.21 14.90 -9.58
CA ARG A 9 24.46 14.57 -8.17
C ARG A 9 23.57 15.40 -7.27
N GLY A 10 23.05 14.79 -6.22
CA GLY A 10 22.29 15.52 -5.20
C GLY A 10 21.93 14.64 -4.02
N TYR A 11 21.05 15.17 -3.19
CA TYR A 11 20.35 14.45 -2.14
C TYR A 11 18.87 14.46 -2.50
N PHE A 12 18.35 13.31 -2.92
CA PHE A 12 16.96 13.16 -3.35
C PHE A 12 16.12 12.40 -2.32
N ILE A 13 16.77 11.52 -1.55
CA ILE A 13 16.15 10.72 -0.50
C ILE A 13 16.86 11.00 0.82
N GLU A 14 16.12 11.46 1.82
CA GLU A 14 16.61 11.64 3.19
C GLU A 14 17.00 10.30 3.81
N GLY A 15 18.08 10.27 4.61
CA GLY A 15 18.55 9.05 5.29
C GLY A 15 19.35 8.08 4.41
N MET A 16 19.39 8.27 3.09
CA MET A 16 20.27 7.51 2.19
C MET A 16 21.65 8.18 2.11
N GLY A 17 22.66 7.53 2.71
CA GLY A 17 24.06 7.98 2.67
C GLY A 17 24.69 7.90 1.28
N GLY A 18 25.81 8.61 1.11
CA GLY A 18 26.57 8.66 -0.15
C GLY A 18 26.01 9.65 -1.19
N ALA A 19 26.74 9.80 -2.29
CA ALA A 19 26.28 10.63 -3.41
C ALA A 19 25.16 9.91 -4.17
N GLN A 20 24.02 10.57 -4.37
CA GLN A 20 22.91 10.04 -5.16
C GLN A 20 22.92 10.64 -6.56
N PHE A 21 22.51 9.85 -7.56
CA PHE A 21 22.55 10.24 -8.97
C PHE A 21 21.22 9.96 -9.66
N ALA A 22 20.71 10.94 -10.39
CA ALA A 22 19.50 10.81 -11.19
C ALA A 22 19.64 11.51 -12.53
N ARG A 23 18.90 11.05 -13.55
CA ARG A 23 18.76 11.78 -14.81
C ARG A 23 17.98 13.08 -14.56
N PRO A 24 18.28 14.19 -15.27
CA PRO A 24 17.55 15.46 -15.09
C PRO A 24 16.02 15.29 -15.14
N THR A 25 15.52 14.55 -16.14
CA THR A 25 14.08 14.29 -16.31
C THR A 25 13.47 13.49 -15.16
N ALA A 26 14.25 12.68 -14.44
CA ALA A 26 13.78 11.97 -13.25
C ALA A 26 13.64 12.92 -12.06
N VAL A 27 14.56 13.89 -11.93
CA VAL A 27 14.47 14.95 -10.92
C VAL A 27 13.27 15.86 -11.16
N ASP A 28 12.99 16.21 -12.42
CA ASP A 28 11.83 17.03 -12.76
C ASP A 28 10.52 16.30 -12.43
N ARG A 29 10.42 15.00 -12.75
CA ARG A 29 9.27 14.17 -12.35
C ARG A 29 9.06 14.08 -10.84
N LEU A 30 10.15 14.01 -10.06
CA LEU A 30 10.06 14.03 -8.59
C LEU A 30 9.55 15.36 -8.04
N ARG A 31 9.72 16.47 -8.78
CA ARG A 31 9.19 17.79 -8.39
C ARG A 31 7.72 17.97 -8.76
N ASP A 32 7.32 17.39 -9.89
CA ASP A 32 5.94 17.48 -10.40
C ASP A 32 5.01 16.42 -9.81
N SER A 33 5.53 15.38 -9.15
CA SER A 33 4.71 14.33 -8.55
C SER A 33 3.95 14.86 -7.33
N SER A 34 2.66 15.12 -7.53
CA SER A 34 1.67 15.45 -6.49
C SER A 34 0.48 14.48 -6.49
N SER A 35 0.71 13.27 -7.00
CA SER A 35 -0.34 12.28 -7.18
C SER A 35 -0.73 11.67 -5.83
N GLN A 36 -1.93 12.03 -5.33
CA GLN A 36 -2.59 11.34 -4.21
C GLN A 36 -3.15 9.96 -4.59
N THR A 37 -2.65 9.34 -5.65
CA THR A 37 -3.15 8.05 -6.13
C THR A 37 -2.80 6.95 -5.11
N PRO A 38 -3.80 6.27 -4.53
CA PRO A 38 -3.57 5.15 -3.65
C PRO A 38 -2.97 3.97 -4.42
N LEU A 39 -1.94 3.36 -3.86
CA LEU A 39 -1.20 2.26 -4.47
C LEU A 39 -1.06 1.09 -3.49
N ALA A 40 -1.52 -0.08 -3.88
CA ALA A 40 -1.36 -1.32 -3.13
C ALA A 40 -0.28 -2.19 -3.78
N ILE A 41 0.77 -2.51 -3.02
CA ILE A 41 1.93 -3.31 -3.49
C ILE A 41 2.33 -4.34 -2.44
N GLY A 42 3.01 -5.41 -2.88
CA GLY A 42 3.56 -6.43 -1.99
C GLY A 42 4.64 -5.85 -1.06
N ALA A 43 4.73 -6.35 0.16
CA ALA A 43 5.68 -5.84 1.16
C ALA A 43 7.12 -6.24 0.84
N ALA A 44 7.31 -7.26 0.01
CA ALA A 44 8.61 -7.66 -0.52
C ALA A 44 8.96 -6.94 -1.84
N ASP A 45 8.08 -6.09 -2.36
CA ASP A 45 8.33 -5.35 -3.60
C ASP A 45 9.50 -4.36 -3.42
N PRO A 46 10.45 -4.27 -4.37
CA PRO A 46 11.54 -3.30 -4.31
C PRO A 46 11.09 -1.84 -4.24
N ALA A 47 9.91 -1.50 -4.76
CA ALA A 47 9.34 -0.15 -4.72
C ALA A 47 8.74 0.21 -3.35
N GLN A 48 8.65 -0.75 -2.42
CA GLN A 48 8.17 -0.54 -1.06
C GLN A 48 9.35 -0.18 -0.13
N PRO A 49 9.40 1.05 0.44
CA PRO A 49 10.58 1.55 1.15
C PRO A 49 10.61 1.27 2.67
N TYR A 50 9.47 0.95 3.28
CA TYR A 50 9.38 0.73 4.73
C TYR A 50 9.93 -0.63 5.13
N GLY A 51 10.69 -0.69 6.22
CA GLY A 51 11.41 -1.89 6.66
C GLY A 51 12.69 -2.19 5.89
N SER A 52 13.12 -1.28 5.01
CA SER A 52 14.41 -1.34 4.31
C SER A 52 15.16 -0.02 4.47
N THR A 53 14.67 1.04 3.82
CA THR A 53 15.25 2.38 3.86
C THR A 53 14.54 3.26 4.87
N LEU A 54 13.22 3.13 4.98
CA LEU A 54 12.40 3.85 5.96
C LEU A 54 12.03 2.94 7.13
N PRO A 55 12.00 3.45 8.38
CA PRO A 55 11.45 2.70 9.50
C PRO A 55 9.94 2.54 9.34
N TRP A 56 9.38 1.41 9.76
CA TRP A 56 7.94 1.22 9.78
C TRP A 56 7.23 2.25 10.68
N PRO A 57 6.08 2.80 10.26
CA PRO A 57 5.25 3.59 11.15
C PRO A 57 4.62 2.70 12.22
N HIS A 58 4.11 3.32 13.29
CA HIS A 58 3.36 2.60 14.31
C HIS A 58 2.01 2.11 13.76
N LEU A 59 1.75 0.81 13.88
CA LEU A 59 0.54 0.14 13.40
C LEU A 59 -0.13 -0.61 14.55
N GLY A 60 -0.32 0.09 15.68
CA GLY A 60 -0.78 -0.51 16.93
C GLY A 60 0.14 -1.67 17.34
N ASP A 61 -0.47 -2.82 17.64
CA ASP A 61 0.24 -4.05 18.03
C ASP A 61 0.81 -4.85 16.84
N THR A 62 0.62 -4.38 15.61
CA THR A 62 1.10 -5.09 14.41
C THR A 62 2.57 -4.77 14.16
N SER A 63 3.39 -5.82 14.12
CA SER A 63 4.79 -5.74 13.67
C SER A 63 4.88 -6.09 12.17
N PRO A 64 4.95 -5.08 11.26
CA PRO A 64 4.99 -5.32 9.82
C PRO A 64 6.30 -6.00 9.36
N GLN A 65 6.21 -6.78 8.27
CA GLN A 65 7.33 -7.56 7.73
C GLN A 65 7.36 -7.49 6.19
N ARG A 66 8.57 -7.39 5.61
CA ARG A 66 8.80 -7.46 4.16
C ARG A 66 8.83 -8.92 3.69
N ARG A 67 7.66 -9.56 3.57
CA ARG A 67 7.54 -10.99 3.22
C ARG A 67 6.51 -11.24 2.11
N PRO A 68 6.67 -12.29 1.30
CA PRO A 68 5.65 -12.69 0.32
C PRO A 68 4.28 -12.94 0.98
N GLY A 69 3.20 -12.54 0.32
CA GLY A 69 1.84 -12.62 0.85
C GLY A 69 1.47 -11.53 1.87
N HIS A 70 2.37 -10.56 2.08
CA HIS A 70 2.11 -9.33 2.82
C HIS A 70 2.15 -8.16 1.85
N GLY A 71 1.58 -7.02 2.24
CA GLY A 71 1.63 -5.81 1.43
C GLY A 71 1.23 -4.57 2.17
N VAL A 72 1.30 -3.46 1.46
CA VAL A 72 1.04 -2.12 1.99
C VAL A 72 0.18 -1.34 1.02
N VAL A 73 -0.63 -0.44 1.55
CA VAL A 73 -1.23 0.64 0.79
C VAL A 73 -0.46 1.92 1.08
N LEU A 74 -0.03 2.58 0.02
CA LEU A 74 0.64 3.87 0.04
C LEU A 74 -0.27 4.93 -0.58
N VAL A 75 -0.33 6.11 0.01
CA VAL A 75 -0.95 7.32 -0.57
C VAL A 75 0.13 8.40 -0.56
N ASP A 76 0.48 8.89 -1.74
CA ASP A 76 1.58 9.86 -1.91
C ASP A 76 2.88 9.41 -1.22
N GLY A 77 3.22 8.12 -1.37
CA GLY A 77 4.38 7.48 -0.74
C GLY A 77 4.24 7.19 0.76
N SER A 78 3.22 7.73 1.43
CA SER A 78 2.97 7.50 2.86
C SER A 78 2.17 6.21 3.08
N LEU A 79 2.63 5.36 4.00
CA LEU A 79 1.90 4.14 4.37
C LEU A 79 0.61 4.49 5.10
N VAL A 80 -0.52 3.97 4.60
CA VAL A 80 -1.84 4.15 5.21
C VAL A 80 -2.45 2.83 5.67
N ALA A 81 -2.03 1.70 5.10
CA ALA A 81 -2.41 0.38 5.56
C ALA A 81 -1.33 -0.65 5.28
N TYR A 82 -1.37 -1.74 6.04
CA TYR A 82 -0.56 -2.93 5.86
C TYR A 82 -1.45 -4.16 5.95
N TRP A 83 -1.14 -5.18 5.17
CA TRP A 83 -1.83 -6.45 5.25
C TRP A 83 -0.87 -7.63 5.33
N ASN A 84 -1.33 -8.71 5.94
CA ASN A 84 -0.61 -9.98 5.99
C ASN A 84 -1.50 -11.14 5.54
N ARG A 85 -0.91 -12.31 5.29
CA ARG A 85 -1.61 -13.55 4.94
C ARG A 85 -2.60 -13.38 3.76
N LYS A 86 -2.16 -12.75 2.67
CA LYS A 86 -3.00 -12.41 1.50
C LYS A 86 -4.24 -11.58 1.88
N ALA A 87 -4.02 -10.63 2.79
CA ALA A 87 -4.97 -9.66 3.29
C ALA A 87 -6.10 -10.14 4.20
N ARG A 88 -5.96 -11.33 4.76
CA ARG A 88 -6.83 -11.79 5.86
C ARG A 88 -6.81 -10.84 7.04
N ASN A 89 -5.67 -10.23 7.34
CA ASN A 89 -5.59 -9.21 8.38
C ASN A 89 -5.08 -7.93 7.77
N ILE A 90 -5.87 -6.87 7.90
CA ILE A 90 -5.50 -5.51 7.51
C ILE A 90 -5.32 -4.69 8.78
N THR A 91 -4.22 -3.95 8.84
CA THR A 91 -3.97 -2.96 9.89
C THR A 91 -3.82 -1.59 9.24
N THR A 92 -4.55 -0.60 9.73
CA THR A 92 -4.54 0.78 9.21
C THR A 92 -3.69 1.67 10.09
N VAL A 93 -3.11 2.71 9.51
CA VAL A 93 -2.59 3.84 10.27
C VAL A 93 -3.78 4.65 10.80
N ASP A 94 -3.64 5.23 11.99
CA ASP A 94 -4.66 6.09 12.59
C ASP A 94 -4.97 7.30 11.69
N GLY A 95 -6.26 7.56 11.46
CA GLY A 95 -6.72 8.68 10.62
C GLY A 95 -6.61 8.44 9.11
N ALA A 96 -6.17 7.27 8.66
CA ALA A 96 -6.16 6.92 7.25
C ALA A 96 -7.58 6.91 6.64
N ASP A 97 -7.71 7.42 5.42
CA ASP A 97 -8.98 7.39 4.67
C ASP A 97 -9.31 5.96 4.20
N PRO A 98 -10.41 5.36 4.68
CA PRO A 98 -10.84 4.03 4.25
C PRO A 98 -11.09 3.93 2.74
N GLY A 99 -11.60 4.99 2.10
CA GLY A 99 -11.92 5.00 0.68
C GLY A 99 -10.67 4.84 -0.19
N GLN A 100 -9.58 5.52 0.18
CA GLN A 100 -8.29 5.37 -0.49
C GLN A 100 -7.71 3.96 -0.34
N ILE A 101 -7.83 3.37 0.86
CA ILE A 101 -7.39 1.99 1.12
C ILE A 101 -8.15 1.01 0.23
N VAL A 102 -9.48 1.08 0.23
CA VAL A 102 -10.33 0.18 -0.58
C VAL A 102 -10.06 0.36 -2.07
N SER A 103 -9.93 1.59 -2.56
CA SER A 103 -9.61 1.87 -3.96
C SER A 103 -8.28 1.24 -4.40
N ALA A 104 -7.25 1.32 -3.55
CA ALA A 104 -5.96 0.70 -3.81
C ALA A 104 -6.09 -0.83 -3.87
N LEU A 105 -6.78 -1.42 -2.89
CA LEU A 105 -6.97 -2.87 -2.80
C LEU A 105 -7.71 -3.41 -4.02
N LEU A 106 -8.82 -2.78 -4.45
CA LEU A 106 -9.55 -3.21 -5.64
C LEU A 106 -8.69 -3.23 -6.91
N THR A 107 -7.75 -2.30 -7.03
CA THR A 107 -6.80 -2.26 -8.16
C THR A 107 -5.74 -3.36 -8.08
N HIS A 108 -5.36 -3.75 -6.86
CA HIS A 108 -4.36 -4.78 -6.61
C HIS A 108 -4.89 -6.22 -6.72
N VAL A 109 -6.17 -6.43 -6.38
CA VAL A 109 -6.73 -7.77 -6.13
C VAL A 109 -6.74 -8.69 -7.35
N GLY A 110 -6.83 -8.20 -8.59
CA GLY A 110 -6.81 -9.07 -9.78
C GLY A 110 -7.81 -10.25 -9.69
N ASP A 111 -7.54 -11.37 -10.37
CA ASP A 111 -8.32 -12.63 -10.28
C ASP A 111 -8.02 -13.46 -8.99
N ASP A 112 -7.22 -12.94 -8.06
CA ASP A 112 -6.84 -13.65 -6.83
C ASP A 112 -7.90 -13.52 -5.71
N ASP A 113 -8.14 -14.62 -4.98
CA ASP A 113 -9.10 -14.72 -3.86
C ASP A 113 -8.64 -13.90 -2.64
N PHE A 114 -8.91 -12.59 -2.67
CA PHE A 114 -8.61 -11.66 -1.58
C PHE A 114 -9.74 -11.68 -0.54
N SER A 115 -9.41 -12.17 0.65
CA SER A 115 -10.35 -12.31 1.78
C SER A 115 -9.87 -11.50 2.98
N VAL A 116 -10.78 -10.74 3.60
CA VAL A 116 -10.53 -9.93 4.79
C VAL A 116 -11.24 -10.56 5.99
N GLU A 117 -10.47 -11.06 6.95
CA GLU A 117 -10.98 -11.68 8.18
C GLU A 117 -10.96 -10.72 9.36
N THR A 118 -9.95 -9.84 9.44
CA THR A 118 -9.84 -8.84 10.50
C THR A 118 -9.34 -7.49 9.98
N VAL A 119 -9.79 -6.44 10.66
CA VAL A 119 -9.29 -5.07 10.54
C VAL A 119 -8.86 -4.60 11.93
N ASN A 120 -7.60 -4.20 12.08
CA ASN A 120 -7.02 -3.77 13.36
C ASN A 120 -7.28 -4.78 14.50
N GLY A 121 -7.20 -6.08 14.18
CA GLY A 121 -7.44 -7.18 15.12
C GLY A 121 -8.91 -7.45 15.47
N LYS A 122 -9.86 -6.74 14.87
CA LYS A 122 -11.30 -6.89 15.11
C LYS A 122 -12.04 -7.38 13.87
N PRO A 123 -13.25 -7.96 14.01
CA PRO A 123 -14.09 -8.31 12.87
C PRO A 123 -14.35 -7.09 11.96
N PRO A 124 -14.37 -7.23 10.63
CA PRO A 124 -14.51 -6.10 9.71
C PRO A 124 -15.79 -5.28 9.97
N GLN A 125 -16.90 -5.93 10.32
CA GLN A 125 -18.17 -5.23 10.62
C GLN A 125 -18.08 -4.15 11.71
N ASP A 126 -17.09 -4.25 12.60
CA ASP A 126 -16.91 -3.34 13.73
C ASP A 126 -15.96 -2.18 13.41
N SER A 127 -15.58 -2.00 12.14
CA SER A 127 -14.58 -1.04 11.70
C SER A 127 -15.07 -0.13 10.55
N ILE A 128 -14.56 1.10 10.51
CA ILE A 128 -14.83 2.05 9.42
C ILE A 128 -14.36 1.52 8.06
N LEU A 129 -13.24 0.79 8.02
CA LEU A 129 -12.74 0.16 6.80
C LEU A 129 -13.66 -0.97 6.35
N GLY A 130 -14.23 -1.75 7.28
CA GLY A 130 -15.24 -2.73 6.93
C GLY A 130 -16.51 -2.09 6.36
N GLN A 131 -16.94 -0.91 6.84
CA GLN A 131 -18.05 -0.21 6.15
C GLN A 131 -17.68 0.11 4.69
N ALA A 132 -16.51 0.69 4.45
CA ALA A 132 -16.05 1.01 3.09
C ALA A 132 -15.88 -0.24 2.21
N LEU A 133 -15.40 -1.36 2.77
CA LEU A 133 -15.31 -2.63 2.05
C LEU A 133 -16.70 -3.16 1.64
N ARG A 134 -17.72 -3.06 2.51
CA ARG A 134 -19.11 -3.42 2.15
C ARG A 134 -19.65 -2.55 1.03
N ASP A 135 -19.43 -1.25 1.13
CA ASP A 135 -19.90 -0.29 0.13
C ASP A 135 -19.25 -0.56 -1.24
N ALA A 136 -18.05 -1.13 -1.24
CA ALA A 136 -17.35 -1.61 -2.43
C ALA A 136 -17.72 -3.04 -2.89
N GLY A 137 -18.68 -3.70 -2.25
CA GLY A 137 -19.19 -5.02 -2.65
C GLY A 137 -18.55 -6.23 -1.98
N TYR A 138 -17.69 -6.03 -0.96
CA TYR A 138 -17.26 -7.14 -0.10
C TYR A 138 -18.42 -7.62 0.76
N ALA A 139 -18.56 -8.94 0.89
CA ALA A 139 -19.61 -9.55 1.71
C ALA A 139 -19.04 -10.68 2.57
N PRO A 140 -19.65 -10.98 3.73
CA PRO A 140 -19.26 -12.13 4.54
C PRO A 140 -19.33 -13.44 3.75
N GLY A 141 -18.25 -14.22 3.79
CA GLY A 141 -18.16 -15.56 3.26
C GLY A 141 -17.58 -16.55 4.28
N TYR A 142 -17.33 -17.79 3.86
CA TYR A 142 -16.84 -18.86 4.75
C TYR A 142 -15.44 -18.58 5.33
N ARG A 143 -14.60 -17.79 4.65
CA ARG A 143 -13.20 -17.51 5.01
C ARG A 143 -12.95 -16.01 5.23
N GLY A 144 -13.93 -15.31 5.79
CA GLY A 144 -13.90 -13.85 5.90
C GLY A 144 -14.67 -13.19 4.76
N TRP A 145 -14.51 -11.87 4.66
CA TRP A 145 -15.19 -11.07 3.67
C TRP A 145 -14.47 -11.11 2.33
N THR A 146 -15.18 -11.45 1.26
CA THR A 146 -14.62 -11.52 -0.09
C THR A 146 -15.40 -10.62 -1.02
N LEU A 147 -14.73 -10.14 -2.07
CA LEU A 147 -15.40 -9.44 -3.16
C LEU A 147 -16.23 -10.46 -3.94
N ARG A 148 -17.55 -10.26 -4.04
CA ARG A 148 -18.36 -11.10 -4.91
C ARG A 148 -17.98 -10.79 -6.36
N SER A 149 -17.41 -11.77 -7.07
CA SER A 149 -17.33 -11.72 -8.53
C SER A 149 -18.76 -11.78 -9.07
N ASP A 150 -19.24 -10.66 -9.60
CA ASP A 150 -20.54 -10.61 -10.25
C ASP A 150 -20.50 -11.58 -11.44
N THR A 151 -21.14 -12.73 -11.27
CA THR A 151 -21.41 -13.66 -12.38
C THR A 151 -22.59 -13.08 -13.16
N ALA A 152 -22.37 -11.94 -13.80
CA ALA A 152 -23.29 -11.31 -14.75
C ALA A 152 -22.52 -10.48 -15.79
N ARG A 153 -21.46 -11.05 -16.39
CA ARG A 153 -21.18 -10.75 -17.80
C ARG A 153 -22.10 -11.63 -18.65
N ARG A 154 -23.26 -11.09 -19.01
CA ARG A 154 -24.03 -11.49 -20.19
C ARG A 154 -24.24 -10.26 -21.05
#